data_AF-A0A9X3SAT5-F1
#
_entry.id   AF-A0A9X3SAT5-F1
#
_cell.length_a   1.000
_cell.length_b   1.000
_cell.length_c   1.000
_cell.angle_alpha   90.00
_cell.angle_beta   90.00
_cell.angle_gamma   90.00
#
_symmetry.space_group_name_H-M   'P 1'
#
loop_
_entity.id
_entity.type
_entity.pdbx_description
1 polymer ?
#
loop_
_entity_poly.entity_id
_entity_poly.type
_entity_poly.pdbx_seq_one_letter_code
_entity_poly.pdbx_strand_id
1 'polypeptide(L)'
;MRNVTVVLDSGPEDLIGTAGSVTVVRAPRRGRDAADDEIVRRVAPGDRVITSDATLAARVREQGADVEGAGTFRRRLDSAQ
;
A
#
# COMPACT_ATOMS: atom_id res chain seq x y z
N MET A 1 2.45 15.76 -8.43
CA MET A 1 2.41 14.28 -8.56
C MET A 1 2.24 13.70 -7.17
N ARG A 2 1.39 12.68 -6.97
CA ARG A 2 1.26 12.02 -5.67
C ARG A 2 2.36 10.96 -5.53
N ASN A 3 3.07 10.96 -4.41
CA ASN A 3 4.03 9.90 -4.10
C ASN A 3 3.24 8.64 -3.73
N VAL A 4 3.64 7.49 -4.30
CA VAL A 4 3.02 6.19 -4.07
C VAL A 4 4.04 5.27 -3.44
N THR A 5 3.68 4.65 -2.33
CA THR A 5 4.50 3.60 -1.71
C THR A 5 3.82 2.25 -1.89
N VAL A 6 4.52 1.29 -2.48
CA VAL A 6 4.10 -0.11 -2.59
C VAL A 6 4.86 -0.90 -1.53
N VAL A 7 4.12 -1.59 -0.65
CA VAL A 7 4.72 -2.43 0.40
C VAL A 7 4.54 -3.88 0.01
N LEU A 8 5.65 -4.63 -0.02
CA LEU A 8 5.67 -6.05 -0.35
C LEU A 8 5.96 -6.89 0.91
N ASP A 9 5.19 -7.97 1.12
CA ASP A 9 5.51 -8.98 2.14
C ASP A 9 6.85 -9.66 1.83
N SER A 10 7.00 -10.02 0.56
CA SER A 10 8.16 -10.69 -0.02
C SER A 10 8.17 -10.41 -1.53
N GLY A 11 9.22 -10.84 -2.25
CA GLY A 11 9.39 -10.53 -3.67
C GLY A 11 10.86 -10.40 -4.03
N PRO A 12 11.19 -10.20 -5.31
CA PRO A 12 12.58 -10.07 -5.74
C PRO A 12 13.18 -8.72 -5.29
N GLU A 13 14.50 -8.68 -5.12
CA GLU A 13 15.23 -7.50 -4.61
C GLU A 13 15.32 -6.36 -5.62
N ASP A 14 15.28 -6.68 -6.92
CA ASP A 14 15.36 -5.73 -8.02
C ASP A 14 14.15 -4.78 -8.12
N LEU A 15 13.02 -5.16 -7.53
CA LEU A 15 11.84 -4.30 -7.44
C LEU A 15 11.97 -3.24 -6.33
N ILE A 16 12.87 -3.41 -5.37
CA ILE A 16 12.99 -2.50 -4.22
C ILE A 16 13.73 -1.23 -4.63
N GLY A 17 13.16 -0.06 -4.31
CA GLY A 17 13.74 1.24 -4.63
C GLY A 17 12.71 2.27 -5.06
N THR A 18 13.18 3.38 -5.61
CA THR A 18 12.33 4.49 -6.07
C THR A 18 12.49 4.69 -7.57
N ALA A 19 11.37 4.72 -8.29
CA ALA A 19 11.29 5.04 -9.71
C ALA A 19 10.24 6.15 -9.92
N GLY A 20 10.70 7.36 -10.23
CA GLY A 20 9.83 8.53 -10.33
C GLY A 20 9.10 8.80 -9.02
N SER A 21 7.76 8.86 -9.05
CA SER A 21 6.92 9.06 -7.85
C SER A 21 6.53 7.77 -7.13
N VAL A 22 7.03 6.61 -7.57
CA VAL A 22 6.71 5.31 -6.98
C VAL A 22 7.91 4.81 -6.18
N THR A 23 7.70 4.46 -4.91
CA THR A 23 8.69 3.80 -4.07
C THR A 23 8.17 2.42 -3.68
N VAL A 24 8.97 1.39 -3.91
CA VAL A 24 8.66 0.02 -3.51
C VAL A 24 9.56 -0.35 -2.34
N VAL A 25 8.95 -0.83 -1.27
CA VAL A 25 9.62 -1.24 -0.04
C VAL A 25 9.21 -2.64 0.35
N ARG A 26 10.15 -3.39 0.91
CA ARG A 26 9.87 -4.67 1.56
C ARG A 26 9.49 -4.42 3.01
N ALA A 27 8.53 -5.19 3.53
CA ALA A 27 8.28 -5.25 4.96
C ALA A 27 9.56 -5.71 5.72
N PRO A 28 9.90 -5.09 6.85
CA PRO A 28 11.12 -5.40 7.59
C PRO A 28 11.05 -6.78 8.26
N ARG A 29 9.84 -7.23 8.63
CA ARG A 29 9.60 -8.58 9.15
C ARG A 29 9.23 -9.54 8.02
N ARG A 30 9.51 -10.82 8.22
CA ARG A 30 9.05 -11.91 7.34
C ARG A 30 7.74 -12.51 7.85
N GLY A 31 7.04 -13.25 6.99
CA GLY A 31 5.84 -14.01 7.34
C GLY A 31 4.55 -13.32 6.91
N ARG A 32 3.42 -13.95 7.24
CA ARG A 32 2.07 -13.46 6.90
C ARG A 32 1.83 -12.07 7.49
N ASP A 33 1.08 -11.24 6.78
CA ASP A 33 0.66 -9.89 7.19
C ASP A 33 1.81 -8.88 7.35
N ALA A 34 3.01 -9.18 6.83
CA ALA A 34 4.18 -8.32 7.02
C ALA A 34 4.01 -6.98 6.32
N ALA A 35 3.47 -6.97 5.11
CA ALA A 35 3.10 -5.77 4.40
C ALA A 35 2.01 -5.01 5.13
N ASP A 36 0.98 -5.70 5.61
CA ASP A 36 -0.14 -5.09 6.33
C ASP A 36 0.31 -4.36 7.60
N ASP A 37 1.12 -5.01 8.43
CA ASP A 37 1.67 -4.37 9.63
C ASP A 37 2.57 -3.18 9.30
N GLU A 38 3.30 -3.29 8.20
CA GLU A 38 4.17 -2.23 7.75
C GLU A 38 3.40 -1.04 7.15
N ILE A 39 2.29 -1.30 6.47
CA ILE A 39 1.35 -0.27 6.00
C ILE A 39 0.75 0.44 7.22
N VAL A 40 0.28 -0.33 8.21
CA VAL A 40 -0.27 0.22 9.48
C VAL A 40 0.77 1.04 10.22
N ARG A 41 2.05 0.65 10.20
CA ARG A 41 3.14 1.42 10.80
C ARG A 41 3.42 2.75 10.08
N ARG A 42 3.28 2.77 8.75
CA ARG A 42 3.65 3.91 7.89
C ARG A 42 2.53 4.92 7.70
N VAL A 43 1.28 4.47 7.77
CA VAL A 43 0.13 5.30 7.39
C VAL A 43 -0.01 6.50 8.33
N ALA A 44 -0.33 7.65 7.76
CA ALA A 44 -0.66 8.87 8.46
C ALA A 44 -2.10 9.31 8.16
N PRO A 45 -2.73 10.14 9.01
CA PRO A 45 -4.02 10.73 8.70
C PRO A 45 -4.03 11.46 7.35
N GLY A 46 -5.04 11.18 6.53
CA GLY A 46 -5.17 11.74 5.17
C GLY A 46 -4.43 10.95 4.07
N ASP A 47 -3.66 9.92 4.42
CA ASP A 47 -3.16 8.96 3.43
C ASP A 47 -4.31 8.17 2.81
N ARG A 48 -4.09 7.70 1.57
CA ARG A 48 -5.03 6.80 0.89
C ARG A 48 -4.40 5.43 0.73
N VAL A 49 -4.99 4.43 1.38
CA VAL A 49 -4.57 3.03 1.30
C VAL A 49 -5.41 2.28 0.26
N ILE A 50 -4.73 1.58 -0.65
CA ILE A 50 -5.37 0.71 -1.64
C ILE A 50 -5.26 -0.73 -1.16
N THR A 51 -6.39 -1.35 -0.81
CA THR A 51 -6.40 -2.75 -0.38
C THR A 51 -7.75 -3.41 -0.67
N SER A 52 -7.76 -4.74 -0.86
CA SER A 52 -8.98 -5.56 -0.84
C SER A 52 -9.23 -6.22 0.51
N ASP A 53 -8.27 -6.15 1.43
CA ASP A 53 -8.37 -6.76 2.75
C ASP A 53 -9.21 -5.88 3.70
N ALA A 54 -10.28 -6.44 4.26
CA ALA A 54 -11.20 -5.73 5.13
C ALA A 54 -10.60 -5.43 6.52
N THR A 55 -9.72 -6.29 7.02
CA THR A 55 -9.06 -6.14 8.32
C THR A 55 -8.04 -5.01 8.25
N LEU A 56 -7.18 -5.00 7.23
CA LEU A 56 -6.24 -3.90 7.00
C LEU A 56 -7.01 -2.59 6.80
N ALA A 57 -8.09 -2.61 6.00
CA ALA A 57 -8.93 -1.46 5.75
C ALA A 57 -9.57 -0.88 7.03
N ALA A 58 -9.90 -1.71 8.02
CA ALA A 58 -10.38 -1.22 9.32
C ALA A 58 -9.24 -0.55 10.09
N ARG A 59 -8.10 -1.24 10.24
CA ARG A 59 -6.92 -0.77 11.00
C ARG A 59 -6.38 0.59 10.52
N VAL A 60 -6.35 0.82 9.20
CA VAL A 60 -5.83 2.09 8.66
C VAL A 60 -6.85 3.22 8.78
N ARG A 61 -8.15 2.93 8.72
CA ARG A 61 -9.19 3.95 8.97
C ARG A 61 -9.17 4.44 10.42
N GLU A 62 -8.90 3.56 11.37
CA GLU A 62 -8.70 3.92 12.78
C GLU A 62 -7.55 4.93 12.96
N GLN A 63 -6.58 4.94 12.06
CA GLN A 63 -5.47 5.91 12.02
C GLN A 63 -5.76 7.16 11.17
N GLY A 64 -7.00 7.34 10.70
CA GLY A 64 -7.41 8.52 9.93
C GLY A 64 -7.07 8.44 8.43
N ALA A 65 -6.76 7.26 7.90
CA ALA A 65 -6.53 7.06 6.48
C ALA A 65 -7.83 6.82 5.70
N ASP A 66 -7.86 7.27 4.45
CA ASP A 66 -8.86 6.90 3.47
C ASP A 66 -8.55 5.52 2.87
N VAL A 67 -9.58 4.78 2.49
CA VAL A 67 -9.42 3.46 1.85
C VAL A 67 -10.13 3.42 0.50
N GLU A 68 -9.44 2.90 -0.51
CA GLU A 68 -10.03 2.52 -1.79
C GLU A 68 -9.80 1.02 -2.05
N GLY A 69 -10.84 0.34 -2.52
CA GLY A 69 -10.76 -1.07 -2.88
C GLY A 69 -9.81 -1.31 -4.06
N ALA A 70 -8.94 -2.31 -3.96
CA ALA A 70 -7.98 -2.65 -5.02
C ALA A 70 -8.63 -2.86 -6.41
N GLY A 71 -9.81 -3.48 -6.47
CA GLY A 71 -10.55 -3.65 -7.72
C GLY A 71 -11.05 -2.35 -8.34
N THR A 72 -11.48 -1.38 -7.51
CA THR A 72 -11.87 -0.04 -7.98
C THR A 72 -10.66 0.74 -8.46
N PHE A 73 -9.56 0.68 -7.72
CA PHE A 73 -8.30 1.29 -8.11
C PHE A 73 -7.81 0.76 -9.47
N ARG A 74 -7.82 -0.57 -9.66
CA ARG A 74 -7.42 -1.21 -10.92
C ARG A 74 -8.26 -0.72 -12.10
N ARG A 75 -9.60 -0.70 -11.97
CA ARG A 75 -10.48 -0.17 -13.03
C ARG A 75 -10.18 1.29 -13.36
N ARG A 76 -9.86 2.12 -12.36
CA ARG A 76 -9.47 3.51 -12.59
C ARG A 76 -8.15 3.61 -13.36
N LEU A 77 -7.15 2.78 -13.03
CA LEU A 77 -5.90 2.73 -13.77
C LEU A 77 -6.12 2.29 -15.22
N ASP A 78 -6.94 1.26 -15.44
CA ASP A 78 -7.25 0.76 -16.78
C ASP A 78 -7.94 1.83 -17.65
N SER A 79 -8.71 2.73 -17.03
CA SER A 79 -9.40 3.83 -17.72
C SER A 79 -8.54 5.09 -17.89
N ALA A 80 -7.35 5.13 -17.30
CA ALA A 80 -6.41 6.26 -17.36
C ALA A 80 -5.26 6.04 -18.34
N GLN A 81 -5.24 4.89 -19.02
CA GLN A 81 -4.36 4.56 -20.14
C GLN A 81 -4.96 5.02 -21.46
#